data_AF-A0A957NMU4-F1
#
_entry.id   AF-A0A957NMU4-F1
#
_cell.length_a   1.000
_cell.length_b   1.000
_cell.length_c   1.000
_cell.angle_alpha   90.00
_cell.angle_beta   90.00
_cell.angle_gamma   90.00
#
_symmetry.space_group_name_H-M   'P 1'
#
loop_
_entity.id
_entity.type
_entity.pdbx_description
1 polymer ?
#
loop_
_entity_poly.entity_id
_entity_poly.type
_entity_poly.pdbx_seq_one_letter_code
_entity_poly.pdbx_strand_id
1 'polypeptide(L)'
;MIKEMIRDDAAHQAIDKKYLLNDVEVAKFIAYGYHIVDLDLPAEFNERIGAQLDALESNPGDAITEAIPELWQVLEHPAVRGALTSLLGHNYAVNSHRHWHCKLPDSPYMHWHQDSTNNRDIRINRFLGLYYPRTITPDMGPTVIVPGTHFRNAPTDRMATYTNIRGQLPLNVKAGAMAFTHYDLWHGTAANRSTVKRHMIKFLFNRTQANSAPTWNHDPEALNRPRDWNLRDKAEDVNNILSFVNPLGVSQSDHYKETAIRRQCWADLMGEK
;
A
#
# COMPACT_ATOMS: atom_id res chain seq x y z
N MET A 1 -22.75 14.40 14.50
CA MET A 1 -21.41 14.76 15.03
C MET A 1 -20.83 13.50 15.67
N ILE A 2 -20.11 12.72 14.88
CA ILE A 2 -19.40 11.52 15.37
C ILE A 2 -18.08 12.02 15.92
N LYS A 3 -17.86 11.87 17.23
CA LYS A 3 -16.58 12.16 17.87
C LYS A 3 -15.53 11.25 17.23
N GLU A 4 -14.52 11.85 16.61
CA GLU A 4 -13.29 11.15 16.27
C GLU A 4 -12.73 10.55 17.55
N MET A 5 -12.79 9.22 17.67
CA MET A 5 -12.07 8.52 18.73
C MET A 5 -10.62 8.41 18.26
N ILE A 6 -9.91 9.53 18.33
CA ILE A 6 -8.45 9.55 18.28
C ILE A 6 -8.01 8.77 19.52
N ARG A 7 -7.59 7.52 19.34
CA ARG A 7 -6.80 6.84 20.38
C ARG A 7 -5.43 7.50 20.39
N ASP A 8 -5.32 8.61 21.11
CA ASP A 8 -4.10 9.41 21.32
C ASP A 8 -3.00 8.63 22.05
N ASP A 9 -3.32 7.48 22.66
CA ASP A 9 -2.42 6.81 23.61
C ASP A 9 -1.35 5.90 22.98
N ALA A 10 -1.36 5.67 21.66
CA ALA A 10 -0.30 4.90 20.98
C ALA A 10 0.83 5.77 20.39
N ALA A 11 0.71 7.10 20.44
CA ALA A 11 1.53 8.03 19.67
C ALA A 11 2.98 8.26 20.16
N HIS A 12 3.44 7.58 21.22
CA HIS A 12 4.69 8.00 21.88
C HIS A 12 5.78 6.94 22.07
N GLN A 13 5.63 5.74 21.52
CA GLN A 13 6.72 4.76 21.57
C GLN A 13 7.59 4.89 20.31
N ALA A 14 8.86 5.25 20.53
CA ALA A 14 9.85 5.29 19.46
C ALA A 14 9.91 3.92 18.76
N ILE A 15 9.73 3.93 17.44
CA ILE A 15 9.82 2.72 16.63
C ILE A 15 11.29 2.33 16.50
N ASP A 16 11.61 1.07 16.79
CA ASP A 16 12.94 0.51 16.57
C ASP A 16 13.30 0.65 15.08
N LYS A 17 14.50 1.19 14.80
CA LYS A 17 14.99 1.46 13.44
C LYS A 17 14.90 0.24 12.52
N LYS A 18 14.98 -0.99 13.06
CA LYS A 18 14.88 -2.22 12.25
C LYS A 18 13.51 -2.40 11.57
N TYR A 19 12.46 -1.74 12.06
CA TYR A 19 11.11 -1.77 11.48
C TYR A 19 10.84 -0.59 10.54
N LEU A 20 11.68 0.44 10.56
CA LEU A 20 11.59 1.55 9.62
C LEU A 20 12.11 1.10 8.24
N LEU A 21 11.49 1.63 7.19
CA LEU A 21 11.96 1.42 5.83
C LEU A 21 13.34 2.07 5.67
N ASN A 22 14.17 1.51 4.80
CA ASN A 22 15.37 2.18 4.32
C ASN A 22 15.08 3.08 3.11
N ASP A 23 16.07 3.85 2.68
CA ASP A 23 15.96 4.76 1.55
C ASP A 23 15.53 4.10 0.24
N VAL A 24 16.04 2.90 -0.04
CA VAL A 24 15.71 2.13 -1.24
C VAL A 24 14.25 1.69 -1.23
N GLU A 25 13.73 1.29 -0.08
CA GLU A 25 12.32 0.90 0.08
C GLU A 25 11.39 2.10 -0.07
N VAL A 26 11.74 3.26 0.48
CA VAL A 26 10.99 4.52 0.27
C VAL A 26 11.01 4.92 -1.20
N ALA A 27 12.18 4.89 -1.85
CA ALA A 27 12.31 5.19 -3.28
C ALA A 27 11.49 4.23 -4.15
N LYS A 28 11.47 2.93 -3.81
CA LYS A 28 10.62 1.93 -4.47
C LYS A 28 9.14 2.22 -4.24
N PHE A 29 8.72 2.58 -3.03
CA PHE A 29 7.33 2.96 -2.78
C PHE A 29 6.92 4.16 -3.65
N ILE A 30 7.76 5.20 -3.73
CA ILE A 30 7.50 6.36 -4.60
C ILE A 30 7.36 5.95 -6.07
N ALA A 31 8.23 5.07 -6.57
CA ALA A 31 8.25 4.67 -7.97
C ALA A 31 7.16 3.67 -8.36
N TYR A 32 6.89 2.67 -7.50
CA TYR A 32 5.97 1.57 -7.76
C TYR A 32 4.58 1.78 -7.14
N GLY A 33 4.47 2.62 -6.10
CA GLY A 33 3.22 2.95 -5.42
C GLY A 33 2.76 1.90 -4.41
N TYR A 34 3.60 0.94 -4.02
CA TYR A 34 3.23 -0.07 -3.02
C TYR A 34 4.44 -0.59 -2.23
N HIS A 35 4.18 -1.19 -1.07
CA HIS A 35 5.13 -1.91 -0.23
C HIS A 35 4.40 -3.03 0.52
N ILE A 36 5.01 -4.21 0.64
CA ILE A 36 4.40 -5.37 1.30
C ILE A 36 5.22 -5.71 2.53
N VAL A 37 4.54 -5.88 3.67
CA VAL A 37 5.15 -6.27 4.93
C VAL A 37 4.63 -7.66 5.32
N ASP A 38 5.56 -8.59 5.53
CA ASP A 38 5.27 -9.86 6.19
C ASP A 38 5.39 -9.66 7.70
N LEU A 39 4.30 -9.86 8.43
CA LEU A 39 4.23 -9.53 9.86
C LEU A 39 4.77 -10.63 10.79
N ASP A 40 5.05 -11.82 10.25
CA ASP A 40 5.48 -13.01 11.03
C ASP A 40 4.60 -13.28 12.26
N LEU A 41 3.30 -12.98 12.14
CA LEU A 41 2.32 -13.23 13.19
C LEU A 41 2.18 -14.75 13.39
N PRO A 42 1.95 -15.22 14.64
CA PRO A 42 1.70 -16.64 14.89
C PRO A 42 0.60 -17.18 13.98
N ALA A 43 0.80 -18.36 13.40
CA ALA A 43 -0.15 -18.95 12.46
C ALA A 43 -1.57 -19.05 13.05
N GLU A 44 -1.67 -19.41 14.32
CA GLU A 44 -2.93 -19.45 15.07
C GLU A 44 -3.64 -18.09 15.20
N PHE A 45 -2.89 -16.98 15.25
CA PHE A 45 -3.47 -15.64 15.32
C PHE A 45 -4.17 -15.29 14.00
N ASN A 46 -3.47 -15.51 12.89
CA ASN A 46 -4.00 -15.31 11.55
C ASN A 46 -5.24 -16.21 11.29
N GLU A 47 -5.18 -17.48 11.68
CA GLU A 47 -6.31 -18.41 11.53
C GLU A 47 -7.51 -18.04 12.42
N ARG A 48 -7.29 -17.52 13.64
CA ARG A 48 -8.39 -17.00 14.47
C ARG A 48 -9.13 -15.85 13.79
N ILE A 49 -8.40 -14.89 13.19
CA ILE A 49 -9.03 -13.81 12.42
C ILE A 49 -9.78 -14.40 11.21
N GLY A 50 -9.15 -15.31 10.47
CA GLY A 50 -9.78 -15.98 9.32
C GLY A 50 -11.09 -16.70 9.69
N ALA A 51 -11.09 -17.45 10.80
CA ALA A 51 -12.26 -18.17 11.28
C ALA A 51 -13.39 -17.22 11.74
N GLN A 52 -13.06 -16.11 12.40
CA GLN A 52 -14.05 -15.08 12.75
C GLN A 52 -14.69 -14.47 11.49
N LEU A 53 -13.90 -14.20 10.45
CA LEU A 53 -14.41 -13.70 9.17
C LEU A 53 -15.29 -14.72 8.44
N ASP A 54 -14.98 -16.01 8.52
CA ASP A 54 -15.82 -17.06 7.96
C ASP A 54 -17.20 -17.13 8.61
N ALA A 55 -17.26 -16.84 9.91
CA ALA A 55 -18.47 -16.86 10.72
C ALA A 55 -19.35 -15.62 10.57
N LEU A 56 -18.85 -14.53 9.97
CA LEU A 56 -19.67 -13.34 9.70
C LEU A 56 -20.72 -13.63 8.62
N GLU A 57 -22.00 -13.42 8.96
CA GLU A 57 -23.12 -13.60 8.03
C GLU A 57 -23.22 -12.48 6.99
N SER A 58 -22.76 -11.28 7.34
CA SER A 58 -22.80 -10.09 6.48
C SER A 58 -21.63 -9.16 6.77
N ASN A 59 -21.38 -8.22 5.86
CA ASN A 59 -20.30 -7.26 6.03
C ASN A 59 -20.67 -6.21 7.10
N PRO A 60 -19.92 -6.13 8.22
CA PRO A 60 -20.20 -5.15 9.28
C PRO A 60 -19.81 -3.72 8.88
N GLY A 61 -19.24 -3.52 7.69
CA GLY A 61 -18.79 -2.22 7.21
C GLY A 61 -17.67 -1.67 8.09
N ASP A 62 -17.80 -0.42 8.50
CA ASP A 62 -16.81 0.25 9.34
C ASP A 62 -16.68 -0.39 10.74
N ALA A 63 -17.66 -1.20 11.16
CA ALA A 63 -17.65 -1.89 12.45
C ALA A 63 -16.81 -3.19 12.46
N ILE A 64 -16.03 -3.48 11.42
CA ILE A 64 -15.24 -4.73 11.32
C ILE A 64 -14.24 -4.90 12.47
N THR A 65 -13.71 -3.81 13.02
CA THR A 65 -12.77 -3.88 14.14
C THR A 65 -13.43 -4.02 15.50
N GLU A 66 -14.73 -3.74 15.60
CA GLU A 66 -15.56 -4.07 16.75
C GLU A 66 -15.97 -5.54 16.66
N ALA A 67 -16.27 -6.02 15.45
CA ALA A 67 -16.59 -7.42 15.19
C ALA A 67 -15.36 -8.34 15.37
N ILE A 68 -14.16 -7.88 15.01
CA ILE A 68 -12.89 -8.61 15.14
C ILE A 68 -11.82 -7.68 15.75
N PRO A 69 -11.79 -7.54 17.08
CA PRO A 69 -10.88 -6.63 17.78
C PRO A 69 -9.38 -6.90 17.56
N GLU A 70 -8.99 -8.12 17.24
CA GLU A 70 -7.59 -8.51 16.96
C GLU A 70 -7.00 -7.77 15.76
N LEU A 71 -7.83 -7.21 14.87
CA LEU A 71 -7.37 -6.36 13.78
C LEU A 71 -6.62 -5.11 14.29
N TRP A 72 -6.91 -4.62 15.50
CA TRP A 72 -6.12 -3.55 16.10
C TRP A 72 -4.67 -3.98 16.40
N GLN A 73 -4.46 -5.23 16.82
CA GLN A 73 -3.13 -5.77 17.08
C GLN A 73 -2.32 -5.88 15.77
N VAL A 74 -2.96 -6.15 14.64
CA VAL A 74 -2.34 -6.09 13.30
C VAL A 74 -1.88 -4.66 13.00
N LEU A 75 -2.74 -3.67 13.21
CA LEU A 75 -2.41 -2.26 12.97
C LEU A 75 -1.32 -1.73 13.90
N GLU A 76 -1.26 -2.24 15.13
CA GLU A 76 -0.28 -1.88 16.15
C GLU A 76 1.05 -2.63 15.99
N HIS A 77 1.12 -3.62 15.10
CA HIS A 77 2.32 -4.41 14.87
C HIS A 77 3.52 -3.50 14.49
N PRO A 78 4.71 -3.69 15.09
CA PRO A 78 5.85 -2.79 14.89
C PRO A 78 6.24 -2.58 13.42
N ALA A 79 6.15 -3.63 12.60
CA ALA A 79 6.46 -3.53 11.17
C ALA A 79 5.40 -2.73 10.37
N VAL A 80 4.12 -2.80 10.75
CA VAL A 80 3.05 -1.97 10.17
C VAL A 80 3.28 -0.51 10.54
N ARG A 81 3.48 -0.24 11.84
CA ARG A 81 3.76 1.10 12.34
C ARG A 81 5.03 1.68 11.72
N GLY A 82 6.08 0.87 11.58
CA GLY A 82 7.35 1.30 10.99
C GLY A 82 7.24 1.68 9.52
N ALA A 83 6.52 0.89 8.72
CA ALA A 83 6.22 1.23 7.33
C ALA A 83 5.38 2.52 7.21
N LEU A 84 4.32 2.65 8.02
CA LEU A 84 3.46 3.83 8.03
C LEU A 84 4.21 5.08 8.50
N THR A 85 5.01 4.99 9.57
CA THR A 85 5.84 6.10 10.04
C THR A 85 6.85 6.53 8.99
N SER A 86 7.50 5.58 8.30
CA SER A 86 8.48 5.87 7.26
C SER A 86 7.89 6.68 6.09
N LEU A 87 6.61 6.45 5.77
CA LEU A 87 5.96 7.00 4.57
C LEU A 87 4.98 8.16 4.87
N LEU A 88 4.28 8.15 6.00
CA LEU A 88 3.31 9.17 6.42
C LEU A 88 3.81 10.09 7.55
N GLY A 89 4.95 9.78 8.16
CA GLY A 89 5.50 10.50 9.31
C GLY A 89 5.00 9.96 10.66
N HIS A 90 5.52 10.51 11.75
CA HIS A 90 5.30 9.98 13.11
C HIS A 90 3.84 10.00 13.58
N ASN A 91 3.03 10.96 13.12
CA ASN A 91 1.67 11.19 13.61
C ASN A 91 0.59 10.85 12.58
N TYR A 92 0.72 9.76 11.84
CA TYR A 92 -0.30 9.39 10.84
C TYR A 92 -1.66 9.06 11.48
N ALA A 93 -2.73 9.24 10.71
CA ALA A 93 -4.09 8.90 11.14
C ALA A 93 -4.56 7.59 10.49
N VAL A 94 -5.18 6.72 11.29
CA VAL A 94 -5.99 5.60 10.79
C VAL A 94 -7.43 6.09 10.64
N ASN A 95 -7.99 6.00 9.44
CA ASN A 95 -9.35 6.48 9.20
C ASN A 95 -10.40 5.57 9.87
N SER A 96 -11.58 6.13 10.18
CA SER A 96 -12.73 5.32 10.61
C SER A 96 -13.16 4.38 9.50
N HIS A 97 -13.11 4.82 8.24
CA HIS A 97 -13.52 4.00 7.11
C HIS A 97 -12.60 2.79 6.92
N ARG A 98 -13.23 1.62 6.87
CA ARG A 98 -12.58 0.33 6.70
C ARG A 98 -13.55 -0.63 6.05
N HIS A 99 -13.04 -1.63 5.34
CA HIS A 99 -13.92 -2.54 4.62
C HIS A 99 -13.38 -3.96 4.57
N TRP A 100 -14.23 -4.91 4.91
CA TRP A 100 -13.94 -6.32 4.69
C TRP A 100 -14.35 -6.72 3.27
N HIS A 101 -13.37 -7.13 2.47
CA HIS A 101 -13.59 -7.69 1.14
C HIS A 101 -13.57 -9.22 1.20
N CYS A 102 -14.75 -9.83 1.14
CA CYS A 102 -14.92 -11.28 1.00
C CYS A 102 -15.18 -11.64 -0.46
N LYS A 103 -14.27 -12.39 -1.08
CA LYS A 103 -14.45 -12.89 -2.45
C LYS A 103 -14.80 -14.37 -2.42
N LEU A 104 -16.05 -14.68 -2.78
CA LEU A 104 -16.59 -16.04 -2.76
C LEU A 104 -15.94 -16.94 -3.82
N PRO A 105 -15.97 -18.27 -3.65
CA PRO A 105 -15.67 -19.23 -4.72
C PRO A 105 -16.42 -18.91 -6.01
N ASP A 106 -15.81 -19.20 -7.15
CA ASP A 106 -16.37 -19.03 -8.51
C ASP A 106 -16.89 -17.62 -8.85
N SER A 107 -16.39 -16.60 -8.15
CA SER A 107 -16.79 -15.21 -8.40
C SER A 107 -15.92 -14.53 -9.47
N PRO A 108 -16.49 -13.62 -10.28
CA PRO A 108 -15.78 -12.96 -11.37
C PRO A 108 -14.69 -12.00 -10.86
N TYR A 109 -13.90 -11.45 -11.78
CA TYR A 109 -12.91 -10.42 -11.49
C TYR A 109 -13.59 -9.06 -11.20
N MET A 110 -12.85 -8.13 -10.58
CA MET A 110 -13.25 -6.72 -10.50
C MET A 110 -12.47 -5.91 -11.52
N HIS A 111 -13.16 -5.02 -12.23
CA HIS A 111 -12.55 -4.08 -13.16
C HIS A 111 -11.53 -3.17 -12.45
N TRP A 112 -10.60 -2.62 -13.24
CA TRP A 112 -9.65 -1.62 -12.74
C TRP A 112 -10.39 -0.40 -12.24
N HIS A 113 -10.00 0.03 -11.05
CA HIS A 113 -10.48 1.24 -10.44
C HIS A 113 -9.40 1.85 -9.54
N GLN A 114 -9.70 3.04 -9.07
CA GLN A 114 -9.10 3.65 -7.90
C GLN A 114 -10.21 3.87 -6.88
N ASP A 115 -9.85 4.02 -5.61
CA ASP A 115 -10.85 4.31 -4.59
C ASP A 115 -11.38 5.74 -4.73
N SER A 116 -12.67 5.93 -4.42
CA SER A 116 -13.36 7.23 -4.42
C SER A 116 -13.40 7.94 -5.79
N THR A 117 -13.68 9.25 -5.78
CA THR A 117 -13.68 10.09 -6.97
C THR A 117 -12.26 10.29 -7.49
N ASN A 118 -12.13 10.50 -8.80
CA ASN A 118 -10.85 10.77 -9.47
C ASN A 118 -10.35 12.19 -9.14
N ASN A 119 -10.02 12.44 -7.88
CA ASN A 119 -9.40 13.67 -7.39
C ASN A 119 -7.95 13.39 -7.02
N ARG A 120 -7.08 13.70 -7.97
CA ARG A 120 -5.75 13.11 -8.06
C ARG A 120 -4.71 13.88 -7.28
N ASP A 121 -3.94 13.18 -6.46
CA ASP A 121 -2.87 13.76 -5.67
C ASP A 121 -1.55 13.02 -5.94
N ILE A 122 -0.49 13.76 -6.26
CA ILE A 122 0.85 13.17 -6.46
C ILE A 122 1.57 12.96 -5.13
N ARG A 123 1.07 13.53 -4.03
CA ARG A 123 1.72 13.48 -2.73
C ARG A 123 1.61 12.11 -2.10
N ILE A 124 2.69 11.71 -1.44
CA ILE A 124 2.75 10.49 -0.64
C ILE A 124 2.13 10.78 0.75
N ASN A 125 0.79 10.85 0.80
CA ASN A 125 0.06 11.31 1.98
C ASN A 125 -1.20 10.48 2.33
N ARG A 126 -1.64 9.57 1.47
CA ARG A 126 -2.85 8.76 1.67
C ARG A 126 -2.62 7.36 1.14
N PHE A 127 -2.87 6.34 1.96
CA PHE A 127 -2.63 4.94 1.61
C PHE A 127 -3.82 4.04 1.90
N LEU A 128 -3.90 2.94 1.14
CA LEU A 128 -4.66 1.77 1.51
C LEU A 128 -3.71 0.77 2.19
N GLY A 129 -4.16 0.15 3.27
CA GLY A 129 -3.52 -1.05 3.83
C GLY A 129 -4.43 -2.25 3.67
N LEU A 130 -3.94 -3.28 3.01
CA LEU A 130 -4.66 -4.49 2.65
C LEU A 130 -4.09 -5.67 3.45
N TYR A 131 -4.79 -6.07 4.50
CA TYR A 131 -4.37 -7.18 5.35
C TYR A 131 -5.01 -8.50 4.90
N TYR A 132 -4.20 -9.55 4.84
CA TYR A 132 -4.60 -10.89 4.40
C TYR A 132 -4.41 -11.90 5.54
N PRO A 133 -5.50 -12.33 6.21
CA PRO A 133 -5.38 -13.28 7.32
C PRO A 133 -5.02 -14.70 6.88
N ARG A 134 -5.13 -15.03 5.59
CA ARG A 134 -4.74 -16.33 5.02
C ARG A 134 -3.87 -16.14 3.79
N THR A 135 -3.09 -17.16 3.46
CA THR A 135 -2.28 -17.19 2.25
C THR A 135 -3.18 -17.03 1.02
N ILE A 136 -2.75 -16.20 0.08
CA ILE A 136 -3.45 -15.94 -1.18
C ILE A 136 -2.67 -16.57 -2.33
N THR A 137 -3.28 -17.56 -2.98
CA THR A 137 -2.74 -18.20 -4.19
C THR A 137 -3.31 -17.54 -5.46
N PRO A 138 -2.70 -17.76 -6.65
CA PRO A 138 -3.13 -17.13 -7.89
C PRO A 138 -4.58 -17.41 -8.31
N ASP A 139 -5.16 -18.53 -7.86
CA ASP A 139 -6.52 -18.97 -8.16
C ASP A 139 -7.56 -18.47 -7.15
N MET A 140 -7.16 -17.93 -5.99
CA MET A 140 -8.06 -17.40 -4.96
C MET A 140 -8.64 -16.00 -5.28
N GLY A 141 -8.40 -15.49 -6.49
CA GLY A 141 -8.79 -14.14 -6.88
C GLY A 141 -8.04 -13.07 -6.09
N PRO A 142 -6.69 -13.02 -6.15
CA PRO A 142 -5.90 -12.01 -5.48
C PRO A 142 -6.33 -10.58 -5.88
N THR A 143 -6.06 -9.62 -4.99
CA THR A 143 -6.01 -8.22 -5.42
C THR A 143 -4.90 -8.10 -6.47
N VAL A 144 -5.19 -7.41 -7.57
CA VAL A 144 -4.19 -7.11 -8.59
C VAL A 144 -3.95 -5.62 -8.56
N ILE A 145 -2.69 -5.22 -8.45
CA ILE A 145 -2.26 -3.81 -8.48
C ILE A 145 -1.51 -3.53 -9.78
N VAL A 146 -1.44 -2.26 -10.16
CA VAL A 146 -0.71 -1.83 -11.34
C VAL A 146 0.38 -0.83 -10.95
N PRO A 147 1.61 -1.29 -10.67
CA PRO A 147 2.68 -0.42 -10.17
C PRO A 147 2.97 0.79 -11.07
N GLY A 148 3.17 1.96 -10.46
CA GLY A 148 3.45 3.24 -11.14
C GLY A 148 2.22 3.98 -11.66
N THR A 149 1.02 3.41 -11.57
CA THR A 149 -0.21 4.07 -12.04
C THR A 149 -0.74 5.17 -11.13
N HIS A 150 -0.25 5.28 -9.90
CA HIS A 150 -0.62 6.39 -9.01
C HIS A 150 -0.21 7.76 -9.57
N PHE A 151 0.68 7.80 -10.57
CA PHE A 151 1.03 9.00 -11.35
C PHE A 151 0.23 9.17 -12.69
N ARG A 152 -0.70 8.27 -13.03
CA ARG A 152 -1.47 8.25 -14.28
C ARG A 152 -2.89 8.80 -14.21
N ASN A 153 -3.24 9.69 -15.15
CA ASN A 153 -4.58 10.25 -15.25
C ASN A 153 -5.37 9.49 -16.31
N ALA A 154 -6.43 8.82 -15.92
CA ALA A 154 -7.42 8.26 -16.84
C ALA A 154 -8.84 8.45 -16.27
N PRO A 155 -9.83 8.77 -17.11
CA PRO A 155 -11.23 8.74 -16.68
C PRO A 155 -11.61 7.37 -16.11
N THR A 156 -12.36 7.35 -15.01
CA THR A 156 -12.70 6.12 -14.28
C THR A 156 -13.46 5.11 -15.14
N ASP A 157 -14.39 5.58 -15.98
CA ASP A 157 -15.15 4.77 -16.92
C ASP A 157 -14.25 4.11 -17.98
N ARG A 158 -13.24 4.84 -18.48
CA ARG A 158 -12.26 4.33 -19.44
C ARG A 158 -11.30 3.34 -18.79
N MET A 159 -10.90 3.58 -17.55
CA MET A 159 -10.05 2.67 -16.80
C MET A 159 -10.70 1.28 -16.64
N ALA A 160 -12.00 1.24 -16.35
CA ALA A 160 -12.73 -0.01 -16.15
C ALA A 160 -12.80 -0.91 -17.40
N THR A 161 -12.58 -0.36 -18.61
CA THR A 161 -12.58 -1.14 -19.86
C THR A 161 -11.23 -1.75 -20.20
N TYR A 162 -10.16 -1.35 -19.53
CA TYR A 162 -8.86 -2.00 -19.71
C TYR A 162 -8.91 -3.44 -19.16
N THR A 163 -8.20 -4.35 -19.83
CA THR A 163 -8.11 -5.76 -19.42
C THR A 163 -6.73 -6.03 -18.86
N ASN A 164 -5.79 -6.49 -19.66
CA ASN A 164 -4.42 -6.72 -19.22
C ASN A 164 -3.60 -5.43 -19.35
N ILE A 165 -3.06 -4.96 -18.23
CA ILE A 165 -2.12 -3.85 -18.20
C ILE A 165 -0.72 -4.42 -18.01
N ARG A 166 0.21 -4.01 -18.87
CA ARG A 166 1.62 -4.41 -18.76
C ARG A 166 2.14 -4.07 -17.36
N GLY A 167 2.81 -5.04 -16.72
CA GLY A 167 3.39 -4.84 -15.40
C GLY A 167 2.41 -4.96 -14.23
N GLN A 168 1.13 -5.31 -14.46
CA GLN A 168 0.21 -5.64 -13.37
C GLN A 168 0.74 -6.78 -12.50
N LEU A 169 0.51 -6.69 -11.19
CA LEU A 169 1.06 -7.61 -10.20
C LEU A 169 -0.07 -8.18 -9.32
N PRO A 170 -0.37 -9.48 -9.39
CA PRO A 170 -1.26 -10.12 -8.43
C PRO A 170 -0.56 -10.23 -7.06
N LEU A 171 -1.25 -9.82 -6.00
CA LEU A 171 -0.78 -9.94 -4.61
C LEU A 171 -0.96 -11.37 -4.11
N ASN A 172 -0.04 -12.25 -4.48
CA ASN A 172 0.07 -13.62 -3.98
C ASN A 172 0.95 -13.62 -2.73
N VAL A 173 0.33 -13.50 -1.56
CA VAL A 173 1.02 -13.23 -0.29
C VAL A 173 0.77 -14.34 0.73
N LYS A 174 1.66 -14.47 1.71
CA LYS A 174 1.50 -15.40 2.84
C LYS A 174 0.42 -14.90 3.80
N ALA A 175 -0.12 -15.82 4.61
CA ALA A 175 -0.98 -15.46 5.74
C ALA A 175 -0.30 -14.43 6.66
N GLY A 176 -1.05 -13.41 7.06
CA GLY A 176 -0.57 -12.33 7.92
C GLY A 176 0.11 -11.18 7.17
N ALA A 177 0.25 -11.23 5.85
CA ALA A 177 0.84 -10.14 5.09
C ALA A 177 -0.07 -8.90 5.06
N MET A 178 0.56 -7.72 5.04
CA MET A 178 -0.10 -6.44 4.82
C MET A 178 0.55 -5.70 3.64
N ALA A 179 -0.24 -5.41 2.62
CA ALA A 179 0.21 -4.60 1.49
C ALA A 179 -0.26 -3.15 1.68
N PHE A 180 0.67 -2.20 1.66
CA PHE A 180 0.39 -0.78 1.56
C PHE A 180 0.42 -0.35 0.11
N THR A 181 -0.57 0.41 -0.34
CA THR A 181 -0.59 1.03 -1.66
C THR A 181 -0.84 2.52 -1.54
N HIS A 182 -0.28 3.30 -2.47
CA HIS A 182 -0.76 4.66 -2.70
C HIS A 182 -2.26 4.64 -2.96
N TYR A 183 -3.00 5.63 -2.43
CA TYR A 183 -4.46 5.69 -2.54
C TYR A 183 -4.95 5.64 -3.99
N ASP A 184 -4.27 6.39 -4.87
CA ASP A 184 -4.59 6.47 -6.30
C ASP A 184 -3.98 5.34 -7.15
N LEU A 185 -3.37 4.30 -6.55
CA LEU A 185 -2.82 3.18 -7.32
C LEU A 185 -3.97 2.38 -7.93
N TRP A 186 -3.91 2.15 -9.25
CA TRP A 186 -4.95 1.37 -9.91
C TRP A 186 -4.91 -0.07 -9.44
N HIS A 187 -6.08 -0.59 -9.11
CA HIS A 187 -6.22 -1.95 -8.61
C HIS A 187 -7.57 -2.55 -9.02
N GLY A 188 -7.63 -3.87 -8.89
CA GLY A 188 -8.78 -4.70 -9.16
C GLY A 188 -8.62 -6.03 -8.45
N THR A 189 -9.38 -7.05 -8.86
CA THR A 189 -9.19 -8.41 -8.35
C THR A 189 -9.29 -9.41 -9.48
N ALA A 190 -8.51 -10.48 -9.43
CA ALA A 190 -8.70 -11.60 -10.34
C ALA A 190 -9.95 -12.41 -9.97
N ALA A 191 -10.44 -13.22 -10.90
CA ALA A 191 -11.50 -14.19 -10.61
C ALA A 191 -11.05 -15.18 -9.53
N ASN A 192 -11.95 -15.54 -8.61
CA ASN A 192 -11.69 -16.57 -7.61
C ASN A 192 -12.19 -17.88 -8.23
N ARG A 193 -11.26 -18.74 -8.62
CA ARG A 193 -11.49 -20.06 -9.22
C ARG A 193 -11.20 -21.19 -8.24
N SER A 194 -10.91 -20.86 -6.99
CA SER A 194 -10.71 -21.81 -5.91
C SER A 194 -12.05 -22.17 -5.26
N THR A 195 -12.03 -23.17 -4.38
CA THR A 195 -13.19 -23.61 -3.60
C THR A 195 -13.34 -22.89 -2.26
N VAL A 196 -12.48 -21.91 -1.96
CA VAL A 196 -12.43 -21.22 -0.66
C VAL A 196 -12.74 -19.73 -0.77
N LYS A 197 -13.30 -19.16 0.31
CA LYS A 197 -13.47 -17.70 0.42
C LYS A 197 -12.11 -17.03 0.57
N ARG A 198 -11.92 -15.89 -0.10
CA ARG A 198 -10.75 -15.03 0.07
C ARG A 198 -11.11 -13.77 0.83
N HIS A 199 -10.54 -13.61 2.02
CA HIS A 199 -10.72 -12.43 2.85
C HIS A 199 -9.55 -11.44 2.69
N MET A 200 -9.87 -10.16 2.64
CA MET A 200 -8.92 -9.05 2.76
C MET A 200 -9.60 -7.94 3.54
N ILE A 201 -8.89 -7.32 4.49
CA ILE A 201 -9.40 -6.16 5.23
C ILE A 201 -8.65 -4.93 4.74
N LYS A 202 -9.41 -3.94 4.28
CA LYS A 202 -8.93 -2.65 3.81
C LYS A 202 -9.03 -1.61 4.92
N PHE A 203 -7.91 -0.94 5.18
CA PHE A 203 -7.80 0.23 6.05
C PHE A 203 -7.31 1.43 5.25
N LEU A 204 -7.67 2.64 5.70
CA LEU A 204 -7.21 3.89 5.09
C LEU A 204 -6.31 4.64 6.09
N PHE A 205 -5.20 5.18 5.58
CA PHE A 205 -4.23 5.94 6.38
C PHE A 205 -3.93 7.28 5.73
N ASN A 206 -3.80 8.32 6.54
CA ASN A 206 -3.49 9.66 6.07
C ASN A 206 -2.32 10.27 6.86
N ARG A 207 -1.48 11.02 6.16
CA ARG A 207 -0.52 11.96 6.76
C ARG A 207 -1.30 13.12 7.36
N THR A 208 -0.95 13.51 8.58
CA THR A 208 -1.58 14.62 9.31
C THR A 208 -0.78 15.92 9.26
N GLN A 209 0.53 15.81 8.99
CA GLN A 209 1.47 16.93 8.96
C GLN A 209 2.57 16.71 7.92
N ALA A 210 3.10 17.81 7.38
CA ALA A 210 4.28 17.77 6.52
C ALA A 210 5.49 17.26 7.31
N ASN A 211 6.41 16.58 6.62
CA ASN A 211 7.70 16.23 7.22
C ASN A 211 8.57 17.48 7.34
N SER A 212 9.34 17.58 8.41
CA SER A 212 10.44 18.55 8.54
C SER A 212 11.81 17.89 8.38
N ALA A 213 11.85 16.55 8.38
CA ALA A 213 13.01 15.71 8.18
C ALA A 213 12.54 14.29 7.78
N PRO A 214 13.42 13.43 7.27
CA PRO A 214 13.13 12.01 7.05
C PRO A 214 12.62 11.32 8.32
N THR A 215 11.63 10.45 8.15
CA THR A 215 10.99 9.69 9.24
C THR A 215 11.21 8.17 9.13
N TRP A 216 12.05 7.76 8.17
CA TRP A 216 12.49 6.39 7.93
C TRP A 216 13.96 6.22 8.35
N ASN A 217 14.53 5.02 8.17
CA ASN A 217 15.94 4.78 8.43
C ASN A 217 16.81 5.34 7.29
N HIS A 218 16.99 6.67 7.30
CA HIS A 218 17.65 7.43 6.25
C HIS A 218 19.18 7.48 6.41
N ASP A 219 19.88 7.20 5.31
CA ASP A 219 21.31 7.48 5.11
C ASP A 219 21.48 8.81 4.34
N PRO A 220 22.13 9.85 4.91
CA PRO A 220 22.40 11.12 4.23
C PRO A 220 23.15 10.96 2.89
N GLU A 221 23.90 9.87 2.71
CA GLU A 221 24.65 9.58 1.49
C GLU A 221 23.84 8.82 0.44
N ALA A 222 22.56 8.51 0.69
CA ALA A 222 21.74 7.64 -0.15
C ALA A 222 21.59 8.14 -1.61
N LEU A 223 21.68 9.45 -1.84
CA LEU A 223 21.63 10.07 -3.16
C LEU A 223 23.00 10.25 -3.83
N ASN A 224 24.10 10.01 -3.13
CA ASN A 224 25.45 10.36 -3.60
C ASN A 224 26.00 9.35 -4.63
N ARG A 225 25.34 8.20 -4.81
CA ARG A 225 25.70 7.27 -5.89
C ARG A 225 25.44 7.92 -7.25
N PRO A 226 26.40 7.89 -8.18
CA PRO A 226 26.22 8.48 -9.50
C PRO A 226 25.14 7.74 -10.29
N ARG A 227 24.50 8.48 -11.21
CA ARG A 227 23.55 7.88 -12.15
C ARG A 227 24.29 6.94 -13.10
N ASP A 228 23.85 5.69 -13.16
CA ASP A 228 24.32 4.70 -14.12
C ASP A 228 23.20 4.41 -15.13
N TRP A 229 23.38 4.95 -16.33
CA TRP A 229 22.43 4.81 -17.44
C TRP A 229 22.28 3.36 -17.93
N ASN A 230 23.16 2.45 -17.52
CA ASN A 230 23.07 1.03 -17.85
C ASN A 230 22.20 0.23 -16.87
N LEU A 231 21.96 0.75 -15.66
CA LEU A 231 21.20 0.02 -14.63
C LEU A 231 19.70 0.12 -14.81
N ARG A 232 19.16 1.14 -15.51
CA ARG A 232 17.74 1.32 -15.86
C ARG A 232 16.73 0.69 -14.88
N ASP A 233 16.11 -0.43 -15.26
CA ASP A 233 15.07 -1.17 -14.52
C ASP A 233 15.62 -2.13 -13.45
N LYS A 234 16.95 -2.27 -13.37
CA LYS A 234 17.71 -3.07 -12.40
C LYS A 234 18.34 -2.21 -11.30
N ALA A 235 17.94 -0.95 -11.18
CA ALA A 235 18.47 -0.04 -10.17
C ALA A 235 18.18 -0.53 -8.75
N GLU A 236 19.23 -0.59 -7.92
CA GLU A 236 19.14 -1.00 -6.51
C GLU A 236 19.46 0.15 -5.54
N ASP A 237 19.80 1.33 -6.07
CA ASP A 237 20.04 2.55 -5.30
C ASP A 237 19.00 3.63 -5.57
N VAL A 238 18.84 4.52 -4.60
CA VAL A 238 17.83 5.59 -4.61
C VAL A 238 17.92 6.46 -5.86
N ASN A 239 19.13 6.90 -6.21
CA ASN A 239 19.32 7.87 -7.27
C ASN A 239 18.88 7.29 -8.63
N ASN A 240 19.28 6.05 -8.93
CA ASN A 240 18.88 5.37 -10.15
C ASN A 240 17.41 4.93 -10.12
N ILE A 241 16.85 4.54 -8.96
CA ILE A 241 15.42 4.18 -8.82
C ILE A 241 14.53 5.38 -9.17
N LEU A 242 14.79 6.53 -8.54
CA LEU A 242 13.99 7.74 -8.78
C LEU A 242 14.15 8.25 -10.22
N SER A 243 15.29 8.00 -10.86
CA SER A 243 15.57 8.44 -12.22
C SER A 243 15.02 7.53 -13.31
N PHE A 244 15.14 6.20 -13.18
CA PHE A 244 15.05 5.29 -14.34
C PHE A 244 13.98 4.21 -14.24
N VAL A 245 13.41 3.95 -13.07
CA VAL A 245 12.37 2.91 -12.94
C VAL A 245 11.18 3.22 -13.85
N ASN A 246 10.73 2.25 -14.63
CA ASN A 246 9.62 2.43 -15.57
C ASN A 246 8.74 1.16 -15.56
N PRO A 247 7.90 0.96 -14.52
CA PRO A 247 7.21 -0.31 -14.29
C PRO A 247 6.26 -0.67 -15.45
N LEU A 248 5.72 0.34 -16.12
CA LEU A 248 4.78 0.21 -17.23
C LEU A 248 5.45 0.22 -18.61
N GLY A 249 6.76 0.51 -18.69
CA GLY A 249 7.47 0.66 -19.96
C GLY A 249 6.91 1.81 -20.82
N VAL A 250 6.57 2.93 -20.19
CA VAL A 250 5.93 4.08 -20.83
C VAL A 250 6.89 4.85 -21.73
N SER A 251 6.33 5.68 -22.62
CA SER A 251 7.11 6.53 -23.52
C SER A 251 8.05 7.48 -22.78
N GLN A 252 9.10 7.92 -23.46
CA GLN A 252 10.15 8.78 -22.88
C GLN A 252 9.60 10.08 -22.26
N SER A 253 8.63 10.73 -22.91
CA SER A 253 8.06 11.99 -22.44
C SER A 253 7.26 11.82 -21.15
N ASP A 254 6.48 10.75 -21.04
CA ASP A 254 5.77 10.41 -19.80
C ASP A 254 6.74 10.01 -18.69
N HIS A 255 7.76 9.22 -19.04
CA HIS A 255 8.78 8.80 -18.09
C HIS A 255 9.50 10.01 -17.47
N TYR A 256 9.88 11.01 -18.25
CA TYR A 256 10.52 12.23 -17.74
C TYR A 256 9.62 13.04 -16.80
N LYS A 257 8.32 13.12 -17.09
CA LYS A 257 7.35 13.74 -16.17
C LYS A 257 7.27 12.99 -14.86
N GLU A 258 7.18 11.66 -14.92
CA GLU A 258 7.16 10.82 -13.70
C GLU A 258 8.47 10.93 -12.92
N THR A 259 9.64 11.00 -13.57
CA THR A 259 10.92 11.22 -12.90
C THR A 259 10.92 12.52 -12.09
N ALA A 260 10.38 13.61 -12.65
CA ALA A 260 10.25 14.88 -11.92
C ALA A 260 9.31 14.75 -10.71
N ILE A 261 8.16 14.10 -10.89
CA ILE A 261 7.21 13.85 -9.79
C ILE A 261 7.86 13.01 -8.68
N ARG A 262 8.59 11.94 -9.01
CA ARG A 262 9.25 11.08 -8.00
C ARG A 262 10.29 11.86 -7.19
N ARG A 263 11.03 12.77 -7.82
CA ARG A 263 11.98 13.65 -7.14
C ARG A 263 11.26 14.64 -6.23
N GLN A 264 10.14 15.20 -6.67
CA GLN A 264 9.29 16.04 -5.84
C GLN A 264 8.77 15.27 -4.62
N CYS A 265 8.21 14.06 -4.81
CA CYS A 265 7.76 13.22 -3.70
C CYS A 265 8.89 12.91 -2.72
N TRP A 266 10.11 12.64 -3.21
CA TRP A 266 11.27 12.41 -2.36
C TRP A 266 11.60 13.66 -1.53
N ALA A 267 11.70 14.83 -2.16
CA ALA A 267 11.95 16.10 -1.51
C ALA A 267 10.88 16.44 -0.44
N ASP A 268 9.60 16.24 -0.76
CA ASP A 268 8.49 16.43 0.18
C ASP A 268 8.64 15.53 1.43
N LEU A 269 9.07 14.27 1.24
CA LEU A 269 9.30 13.33 2.35
C LEU A 269 10.56 13.67 3.16
N MET A 270 11.58 14.26 2.54
CA MET A 270 12.77 14.81 3.20
C MET A 270 12.43 16.06 4.04
N GLY A 271 11.28 16.71 3.78
CA GLY A 271 10.86 17.95 4.42
C GLY A 271 11.37 19.21 3.72
N GLU A 272 11.77 19.09 2.46
CA GLU A 272 12.12 20.21 1.60
C GLU A 272 10.82 20.94 1.14
N LYS A 273 10.90 22.25 0.90
CA LYS A 273 9.78 23.11 0.50
C LYS A 273 9.98 23.67 -0.89
#